data_AF-A0A6A4VVY2-F1
#
_entry.id   AF-A0A6A4VVY2-F1
#
_cell.length_a   1.000
_cell.length_b   1.000
_cell.length_c   1.000
_cell.angle_alpha   90.00
_cell.angle_beta   90.00
_cell.angle_gamma   90.00
#
_symmetry.space_group_name_H-M   'P 1'
#
loop_
_entity.id
_entity.type
_entity.pdbx_description
1 polymer ?
#
loop_
_entity_poly.entity_id
_entity_poly.type
_entity_poly.pdbx_seq_one_letter_code
_entity_poly.pdbx_strand_id
1 'polypeptide(L)'
;MVKSYYAKTALLWLCEETPKDDWTTVSKSVIKLLDFLEQAVDTGNLPCYFWSEVNLLRLTSQGDREVMKKALHDIRQNLNTLLAQKTARMPDVTYS
;
A
#
# COMPACT_ATOMS: atom_id res chain seq x y z
N MET A 1 -3.19 2.20 13.12
CA MET A 1 -3.85 1.37 12.07
C MET A 1 -3.63 2.02 10.70
N VAL A 2 -3.33 1.25 9.65
CA VAL A 2 -3.14 1.79 8.30
C VAL A 2 -4.49 2.19 7.70
N LYS A 3 -4.65 3.47 7.33
CA LYS A 3 -5.87 3.97 6.67
C LYS A 3 -5.79 3.75 5.17
N SER A 4 -6.91 3.44 4.51
CA SER A 4 -6.97 3.30 3.05
C SER A 4 -6.48 4.55 2.30
N TYR A 5 -6.66 5.73 2.91
CA TYR A 5 -6.13 6.98 2.38
C TYR A 5 -4.60 6.98 2.27
N TYR A 6 -3.87 6.41 3.24
CA TYR A 6 -2.40 6.30 3.18
C TYR A 6 -1.95 5.42 2.02
N ALA A 7 -2.64 4.30 1.80
CA ALA A 7 -2.36 3.43 0.66
C ALA A 7 -2.62 4.12 -0.69
N LYS A 8 -3.70 4.91 -0.79
CA LYS A 8 -3.98 5.71 -1.99
C LYS A 8 -2.90 6.77 -2.24
N THR A 9 -2.50 7.49 -1.20
CA THR A 9 -1.43 8.49 -1.30
C THR A 9 -0.10 7.87 -1.72
N ALA A 10 0.30 6.75 -1.10
CA ALA A 10 1.51 6.03 -1.49
C ALA A 10 1.45 5.52 -2.93
N LEU A 11 0.30 5.01 -3.37
CA LEU A 11 0.12 4.55 -4.75
C LEU A 11 0.25 5.70 -5.76
N LEU A 12 -0.31 6.88 -5.46
CA LEU A 12 -0.20 8.04 -6.34
C LEU A 12 1.27 8.47 -6.51
N TRP A 13 2.03 8.55 -5.42
CA TRP A 13 3.48 8.82 -5.48
C TRP A 13 4.23 7.76 -6.28
N LEU A 14 3.97 6.47 -6.03
CA LEU A 14 4.58 5.40 -6.81
C LEU A 14 4.24 5.46 -8.30
N CYS A 15 3.01 5.81 -8.66
CA CYS A 15 2.62 5.96 -10.06
C CYS A 15 3.36 7.11 -10.77
N GLU A 16 3.76 8.14 -10.03
CA GLU A 16 4.55 9.27 -10.55
C GLU A 16 6.03 8.91 -10.70
N GLU A 17 6.58 8.14 -9.76
CA GLU A 17 8.00 7.78 -9.71
C GLU A 17 8.35 6.51 -10.52
N THR A 18 7.38 5.61 -10.71
CA THR A 18 7.61 4.30 -11.33
C THR A 18 7.29 4.34 -12.83
N PRO A 19 8.27 4.07 -13.71
CA PRO A 19 8.03 3.94 -15.15
C PRO A 19 6.92 2.96 -15.47
N LYS A 20 6.16 3.23 -16.54
CA LYS A 20 5.02 2.38 -16.93
C LYS A 20 5.39 0.91 -17.08
N ASP A 21 6.56 0.62 -17.65
CA ASP A 21 7.01 -0.74 -17.95
C ASP A 21 7.46 -1.53 -16.70
N ASP A 22 7.70 -0.84 -15.57
CA ASP A 22 8.06 -1.45 -14.30
C ASP A 22 6.85 -2.00 -13.52
N TRP A 23 5.63 -1.70 -13.99
CA TRP A 23 4.39 -2.26 -13.45
C TRP A 23 4.08 -3.62 -14.09
N THR A 24 4.63 -4.70 -13.54
CA THR A 24 4.58 -6.02 -14.21
C THR A 24 3.39 -6.90 -13.83
N THR A 25 3.21 -7.19 -12.53
CA THR A 25 2.18 -8.12 -12.05
C THR A 25 1.56 -7.56 -10.78
N VAL A 26 0.29 -7.88 -10.51
CA VAL A 26 -0.42 -7.38 -9.33
C VAL A 26 0.37 -7.63 -8.04
N SER A 27 0.92 -8.83 -7.86
CA SER A 27 1.71 -9.16 -6.66
C SER A 27 2.95 -8.27 -6.52
N LYS A 28 3.70 -8.06 -7.60
CA LYS A 28 4.89 -7.18 -7.59
C LYS A 28 4.50 -5.72 -7.34
N SER A 29 3.40 -5.25 -7.93
CA SER A 29 2.87 -3.91 -7.71
C SER A 29 2.43 -3.69 -6.26
N VAL A 30 1.78 -4.68 -5.65
CA VAL A 30 1.39 -4.63 -4.23
C VAL A 30 2.63 -4.66 -3.33
N ILE A 31 3.66 -5.46 -3.65
CA ILE A 31 4.92 -5.46 -2.90
C ILE A 31 5.57 -4.07 -2.92
N LYS A 32 5.67 -3.42 -4.10
CA LYS A 32 6.17 -2.03 -4.21
C LYS A 32 5.39 -1.05 -3.32
N LEU A 33 4.06 -1.17 -3.30
CA LEU A 33 3.20 -0.37 -2.43
C LEU A 33 3.47 -0.61 -0.94
N LEU A 34 3.64 -1.88 -0.54
CA LEU A 34 3.96 -2.24 0.84
C LEU A 34 5.34 -1.73 1.25
N ASP A 35 6.35 -1.84 0.37
CA ASP A 35 7.71 -1.32 0.62
C ASP A 35 7.69 0.20 0.86
N PHE A 36 6.98 0.94 0.00
CA PHE A 36 6.84 2.39 0.15
C PHE A 36 6.14 2.77 1.47
N LEU A 37 5.07 2.07 1.82
CA LEU A 37 4.34 2.31 3.07
C LEU A 37 5.17 1.96 4.30
N GLU A 38 5.93 0.86 4.28
CA GLU A 38 6.84 0.49 5.36
C GLU A 38 7.90 1.58 5.57
N GLN A 39 8.54 2.05 4.49
CA GLN A 39 9.51 3.14 4.56
C GLN A 39 8.90 4.44 5.10
N ALA A 40 7.70 4.80 4.65
CA ALA A 40 6.98 5.98 5.14
C ALA A 40 6.66 5.86 6.64
N VAL A 41 6.25 4.68 7.10
CA VAL A 41 5.99 4.42 8.52
C VAL A 41 7.29 4.43 9.33
N ASP A 42 8.37 3.84 8.85
CA ASP A 42 9.67 3.84 9.52
C ASP A 42 10.19 5.26 9.74
N THR A 43 10.18 6.07 8.68
CA THR A 43 10.60 7.48 8.71
C THR A 43 9.59 8.38 9.41
N GLY A 44 8.35 7.93 9.61
CA GLY A 44 7.26 8.77 10.09
C GLY A 44 6.88 9.88 9.10
N ASN A 45 7.16 9.69 7.81
CA ASN A 45 6.94 10.68 6.77
C ASN A 45 6.18 10.09 5.58
N LEU A 46 4.95 10.56 5.38
CA LEU A 46 4.16 10.33 4.18
C LEU A 46 3.60 11.67 3.69
N PRO A 47 4.23 12.31 2.69
CA PRO A 47 3.72 13.55 2.10
C PRO A 47 2.34 13.34 1.48
N CYS A 48 1.41 14.24 1.72
CA CYS A 48 0.12 14.24 1.03
C CYS A 48 0.35 14.51 -0.45
N TYR A 49 -0.27 13.71 -1.32
CA TYR A 49 -0.04 13.79 -2.77
C TYR A 49 -0.41 15.16 -3.37
N PHE A 50 -1.55 15.71 -2.96
CA PHE A 50 -2.03 17.01 -3.47
C PHE A 50 -1.43 18.21 -2.72
N TRP A 51 -0.74 17.99 -1.60
CA TRP A 51 -0.18 19.05 -0.77
C TRP A 51 1.07 18.54 -0.05
N SER A 52 2.20 18.51 -0.77
CA SER A 52 3.40 17.77 -0.36
C SER A 52 4.04 18.26 0.94
N GLU A 53 3.79 19.51 1.35
CA GLU A 53 4.23 20.06 2.63
C GLU A 53 3.48 19.46 3.84
N VAL A 54 2.35 18.77 3.61
CA VAL A 54 1.56 18.13 4.66
C VAL A 54 1.99 16.68 4.84
N ASN A 55 2.69 16.37 5.94
CA ASN A 55 2.98 14.99 6.34
C ASN A 55 1.77 14.33 7.03
N LEU A 56 1.21 13.29 6.41
CA LEU A 56 0.06 12.53 6.89
C LEU A 56 0.32 11.70 8.16
N LEU A 57 1.59 11.45 8.47
CA LEU A 57 2.04 10.70 9.64
C LEU A 57 2.53 11.62 10.77
N ARG A 58 2.46 12.96 10.61
CA ARG A 58 2.98 13.94 11.59
C ARG A 58 2.49 13.72 13.02
N LEU A 59 1.24 13.32 13.19
CA LEU A 59 0.60 13.12 14.51
C LEU A 59 0.57 11.65 14.94
N THR A 60 1.22 10.76 14.20
CA THR A 60 1.24 9.33 14.50
C THR A 60 2.31 9.05 15.55
N SER A 61 1.92 8.48 16.68
CA SER A 61 2.85 8.11 17.74
C SER A 61 3.78 6.97 17.30
N GLN A 62 4.89 6.76 18.03
CA GLN A 62 5.73 5.59 17.79
C GLN A 62 4.96 4.27 17.95
N GLY A 63 4.09 4.16 18.97
CA GLY A 63 3.25 2.98 19.17
C GLY A 63 2.31 2.73 18.00
N ASP A 64 1.67 3.77 17.47
CA ASP A 64 0.82 3.66 16.28
C ASP A 64 1.61 3.21 15.05
N ARG A 65 2.85 3.68 14.89
CA ARG A 65 3.75 3.27 13.81
C ARG A 65 4.11 1.80 13.91
N GLU A 66 4.43 1.29 15.11
CA GLU A 66 4.70 -0.14 15.30
C GLU A 66 3.47 -1.02 15.01
N VAL A 67 2.27 -0.58 15.41
CA VAL A 67 1.02 -1.25 15.02
C VAL A 67 0.83 -1.28 13.51
N MET A 68 1.17 -0.19 12.81
CA MET A 68 1.11 -0.14 11.34
C MET A 68 2.14 -1.06 10.68
N LYS A 69 3.39 -1.08 11.16
CA LYS A 69 4.43 -1.98 10.65
C LYS A 69 4.01 -3.43 10.78
N LYS A 70 3.47 -3.82 11.95
CA LYS A 70 2.93 -5.16 12.16
C LYS A 70 1.83 -5.49 11.15
N ALA A 71 0.87 -4.58 10.94
CA ALA A 71 -0.19 -4.79 9.97
C ALA A 71 0.33 -4.94 8.52
N LEU A 72 1.32 -4.14 8.12
CA LEU A 72 1.96 -4.24 6.80
C LEU A 72 2.70 -5.57 6.63
N HIS A 73 3.43 -5.99 7.67
CA HIS A 73 4.10 -7.29 7.72
C HIS A 73 3.10 -8.44 7.60
N ASP A 74 2.02 -8.42 8.36
CA ASP A 74 0.98 -9.44 8.32
C ASP A 74 0.33 -9.55 6.93
N ILE A 75 0.05 -8.41 6.26
CA ILE A 75 -0.46 -8.39 4.89
C ILE A 75 0.57 -9.00 3.92
N ARG A 76 1.84 -8.65 4.06
CA ARG A 76 2.93 -9.16 3.21
C ARG A 76 3.05 -10.68 3.31
N GLN A 77 3.05 -11.23 4.53
CA GLN A 77 3.16 -12.68 4.75
C GLN A 77 1.97 -13.45 4.17
N ASN A 78 0.79 -12.83 4.13
CA ASN A 78 -0.43 -13.46 3.65
C ASN A 78 -0.78 -13.09 2.20
N LEU A 79 0.08 -12.34 1.49
CA LEU A 79 -0.26 -11.73 0.19
C LEU A 79 -0.75 -12.76 -0.84
N ASN A 80 -0.04 -13.88 -0.99
CA ASN A 80 -0.41 -14.92 -1.96
C ASN A 80 -1.78 -15.53 -1.63
N THR A 81 -2.06 -15.80 -0.36
CA THR A 81 -3.34 -16.32 0.10
C THR A 81 -4.47 -15.32 -0.14
N LEU A 82 -4.24 -14.05 0.18
CA LEU A 82 -5.23 -12.97 -0.01
C LEU A 82 -5.55 -12.73 -1.48
N LEU A 83 -4.55 -12.80 -2.36
CA LEU A 83 -4.74 -12.68 -3.80
C LEU A 83 -5.47 -13.89 -4.39
N ALA A 84 -5.14 -15.11 -3.96
CA ALA A 84 -5.79 -16.34 -4.43
C ALA A 84 -7.28 -16.40 -4.03
N GLN A 85 -7.64 -15.95 -2.82
CA GLN A 85 -9.03 -15.89 -2.36
C GLN A 85 -9.90 -14.95 -3.21
N LYS A 86 -9.29 -13.91 -3.81
CA LYS A 86 -10.02 -12.95 -4.66
C LYS A 86 -10.30 -13.53 -6.05
N THR A 87 -9.36 -14.27 -6.62
CA THR A 87 -9.56 -14.99 -7.89
C THR A 87 -10.66 -16.03 -7.79
N ALA A 88 -10.77 -16.71 -6.64
CA ALA A 88 -11.85 -17.68 -6.39
C ALA A 88 -13.24 -17.07 -6.15
N ARG A 89 -13.36 -15.73 -6.03
CA ARG A 89 -14.61 -15.02 -5.70
C ARG A 89 -15.21 -14.20 -6.84
N MET A 90 -14.59 -14.15 -8.02
CA MET A 90 -15.25 -13.63 -9.22
C MET A 90 -16.00 -14.77 -9.92
N PRO A 91 -17.34 -14.83 -9.86
CA PRO A 91 -18.07 -15.69 -10.80
C PRO A 91 -17.84 -15.17 -12.23
N ASP A 92 -17.65 -16.08 -13.18
CA ASP A 92 -17.68 -15.77 -14.60
C ASP A 92 -18.96 -14.98 -14.90
N VAL A 93 -18.83 -13.68 -15.15
CA VAL A 93 -19.91 -12.89 -15.72
C VAL A 93 -19.87 -13.15 -17.22
N THR A 94 -20.51 -14.24 -17.63
CA THR A 94 -20.84 -14.48 -19.03
C THR A 94 -21.88 -13.44 -19.42
N TYR A 95 -21.48 -12.46 -20.23
CA TYR A 95 -22.43 -11.63 -20.95
C TYR A 95 -23.07 -12.52 -22.03
N SER A 96 -24.32 -12.90 -21.80
CA SER A 96 -25.22 -13.50 -22.79
C SER A 96 -25.94 -12.43 -23.60
#